data_AF-A0A2I2YG85-F1
#
_entry.id   AF-A0A2I2YG85-F1
#
_cell.length_a   1.000
_cell.length_b   1.000
_cell.length_c   1.000
_cell.angle_alpha   90.00
_cell.angle_beta   90.00
_cell.angle_gamma   90.00
#
_symmetry.space_group_name_H-M   'P 1'
#
loop_
_entity.id
_entity.type
_entity.pdbx_description
1 polymer ?
#
loop_
_entity_poly.entity_id
_entity_poly.type
_entity_poly.pdbx_seq_one_letter_code
_entity_poly.pdbx_strand_id
1 'polypeptide(L)'
;MSEFAEGSKEARKHGGRRGAPAPHLWPLCLPRISINKDTKVPNACLFTINKEDHTLGNIIKSQLLKDPQVLFAGYKVPHPLEHKIIIRVQTTPDYSPQEAFTNAITDLISELSLLEERFRVRAGPGGADGVGWTLVCVPRPGTALACFFGGPGGEAAVMEEQGLPPQAPGHVD
;
A
#
# COMPACT_ATOMS: atom_id res chain seq x y z
N MET A 1 43.34 20.07 -3.35
CA MET A 1 42.82 18.70 -3.21
C MET A 1 41.39 18.81 -2.68
N SER A 2 40.41 18.63 -3.58
CA SER A 2 38.98 18.27 -3.39
C SER A 2 38.19 19.00 -2.28
N GLU A 3 37.18 19.84 -2.51
CA GLU A 3 36.08 19.84 -3.51
C GLU A 3 35.17 18.59 -3.45
N PHE A 4 33.95 18.77 -2.92
CA PHE A 4 32.65 18.12 -3.22
C PHE A 4 31.65 18.64 -2.13
N ALA A 5 30.76 19.63 -2.33
CA ALA A 5 29.65 19.80 -3.28
C ALA A 5 28.46 18.84 -3.03
N GLU A 6 27.43 19.33 -2.33
CA GLU A 6 25.97 19.27 -2.61
C GLU A 6 25.23 19.65 -1.31
N GLY A 7 24.32 20.62 -1.22
CA GLY A 7 23.43 21.20 -2.23
C GLY A 7 22.03 20.61 -2.08
N SER A 8 21.02 21.49 -1.95
CA SER A 8 19.56 21.23 -2.06
C SER A 8 18.80 21.19 -0.72
N LYS A 9 17.80 22.03 -0.40
CA LYS A 9 17.10 23.10 -1.14
C LYS A 9 16.37 24.03 -0.14
N GLU A 10 16.80 25.29 -0.11
CA GLU A 10 16.01 26.51 -0.16
C GLU A 10 14.50 26.43 0.23
N ALA A 11 14.18 26.79 1.47
CA ALA A 11 12.83 27.23 1.85
C ALA A 11 12.58 28.64 1.29
N ARG A 12 12.33 28.73 -0.02
CA ARG A 12 12.06 29.98 -0.72
C ARG A 12 10.67 30.50 -0.33
N LYS A 13 10.65 31.39 0.65
CA LYS A 13 9.51 32.19 1.11
C LYS A 13 9.01 33.09 -0.04
N HIS A 14 8.12 32.56 -0.88
CA HIS A 14 7.35 33.39 -1.80
C HIS A 14 6.17 34.03 -1.06
N GLY A 15 6.26 35.34 -0.84
CA GLY A 15 5.11 36.18 -0.53
C GLY A 15 4.17 36.24 -1.73
N GLY A 16 3.23 35.30 -1.78
CA GLY A 16 2.05 35.37 -2.64
C GLY A 16 0.83 35.49 -1.75
N ARG A 17 0.11 36.61 -1.81
CA ARG A 17 -1.23 36.72 -1.22
C ARG A 17 -2.09 35.63 -1.87
N ARG A 18 -2.29 34.50 -1.19
CA ARG A 18 -3.31 33.52 -1.58
C ARG A 18 -4.64 34.22 -1.34
N GLY A 19 -5.18 34.84 -2.40
CA GLY A 19 -6.50 35.46 -2.37
C GLY A 19 -7.51 34.45 -1.81
N ALA A 20 -8.31 34.89 -0.85
CA ALA A 20 -9.41 34.08 -0.36
C ALA A 20 -10.33 33.76 -1.56
N PRO A 21 -10.74 32.49 -1.77
CA PRO A 21 -11.66 32.17 -2.85
C PRO A 21 -12.99 32.89 -2.64
N ALA A 22 -13.59 33.35 -3.73
CA ALA A 22 -14.83 34.13 -3.71
C ALA A 22 -15.98 33.36 -3.03
N PRO A 23 -16.85 34.04 -2.26
CA PRO A 23 -17.84 33.40 -1.37
C PRO A 23 -18.99 32.67 -2.10
N HIS A 24 -19.05 32.73 -3.43
CA HIS A 24 -20.09 32.08 -4.24
C HIS A 24 -19.60 30.78 -4.92
N LEU A 25 -18.31 30.46 -4.81
CA LEU A 25 -17.74 29.21 -5.31
C LEU A 25 -17.79 28.17 -4.17
N TRP A 26 -18.88 27.40 -4.14
CA TRP A 26 -19.09 26.27 -3.23
C TRP A 26 -17.87 25.31 -3.24
N PRO A 27 -17.57 24.55 -2.16
CA PRO A 27 -16.22 24.11 -1.78
C PRO A 27 -15.74 22.86 -2.54
N LEU A 28 -15.55 22.98 -3.84
CA LEU A 28 -15.09 21.88 -4.69
C LEU A 28 -13.56 21.66 -4.66
N CYS A 29 -12.79 22.63 -4.17
CA CYS A 29 -11.31 22.55 -4.10
C CYS A 29 -10.78 22.49 -2.66
N LEU A 30 -11.49 21.83 -1.74
CA LEU A 30 -10.89 21.51 -0.45
C LEU A 30 -9.82 20.41 -0.65
N PRO A 31 -8.60 20.58 -0.11
CA PRO A 31 -7.58 19.55 -0.19
C PRO A 31 -8.09 18.28 0.49
N ARG A 32 -7.84 17.11 -0.12
CA ARG A 32 -8.27 15.82 0.45
C ARG A 32 -7.70 15.61 1.86
N ILE A 33 -6.48 16.05 2.10
CA ILE A 33 -5.78 15.93 3.38
C ILE A 33 -5.34 17.31 3.85
N SER A 34 -5.60 17.63 5.11
CA SER A 34 -5.08 18.83 5.79
C SER A 34 -4.28 18.42 7.02
N ILE A 35 -3.05 18.92 7.14
CA ILE A 35 -2.11 18.58 8.20
C ILE A 35 -2.04 19.74 9.19
N ASN A 36 -2.35 19.50 10.45
CA ASN A 36 -2.27 20.49 11.53
C ASN A 36 -1.40 19.94 12.67
N LYS A 37 -0.34 20.66 13.03
CA LYS A 37 0.50 20.28 14.18
C LYS A 37 -0.22 20.69 15.47
N ASP A 38 -0.29 19.79 16.45
CA ASP A 38 -0.88 20.12 17.75
C ASP A 38 0.12 20.93 18.58
N THR A 39 -0.37 21.90 19.34
CA THR A 39 0.41 22.67 20.32
C THR A 39 0.21 22.16 21.75
N LYS A 40 -0.79 21.31 21.99
CA LYS A 40 -1.13 20.79 23.33
C LYS A 40 -0.25 19.63 23.77
N VAL A 41 0.24 18.84 22.81
CA VAL A 41 1.03 17.63 23.08
C VAL A 41 2.30 17.67 22.24
N PRO A 42 3.48 17.39 22.83
CA PRO A 42 4.73 17.38 22.10
C PRO A 42 4.70 16.30 21.01
N ASN A 43 5.25 16.64 19.85
CA ASN A 43 5.39 15.76 18.70
C ASN A 43 4.08 15.06 18.25
N ALA A 44 2.97 15.80 18.33
CA ALA A 44 1.67 15.34 17.88
C ALA A 44 1.21 16.05 16.60
N CYS A 45 0.59 15.28 15.71
CA CYS A 45 0.03 15.77 14.46
C CYS A 45 -1.43 15.33 14.30
N LEU A 46 -2.26 16.25 13.80
CA LEU A 46 -3.64 15.99 13.41
C LEU A 46 -3.76 16.00 11.88
N PHE A 47 -4.16 14.86 11.34
CA PHE A 47 -4.50 14.69 9.94
C PHE A 47 -6.01 14.75 9.78
N THR A 48 -6.50 15.74 9.03
CA THR A 48 -7.91 15.84 8.67
C THR A 48 -8.07 15.35 7.25
N ILE A 49 -8.84 14.29 7.06
CA ILE A 49 -9.09 13.70 5.75
C ILE A 49 -10.57 13.89 5.40
N ASN A 50 -10.81 14.51 4.26
CA ASN A 50 -12.14 14.83 3.77
C ASN A 50 -12.66 13.74 2.83
N LYS A 51 -13.96 13.47 2.88
CA LYS A 51 -14.68 12.45 2.08
C LYS A 51 -14.21 11.02 2.33
N GLU A 52 -13.80 10.73 3.56
CA GLU A 52 -13.38 9.39 3.99
C GLU A 52 -14.13 9.01 5.27
N ASP A 53 -14.20 7.70 5.54
CA ASP A 53 -15.02 7.11 6.59
C ASP A 53 -14.19 6.23 7.56
N HIS A 54 -14.90 5.52 8.45
CA HIS A 54 -14.33 4.56 9.39
C HIS A 54 -13.49 3.45 8.74
N THR A 55 -13.76 3.10 7.48
CA THR A 55 -13.00 2.08 6.74
C THR A 55 -11.52 2.45 6.68
N LEU A 56 -11.21 3.62 6.12
CA LEU A 56 -9.84 4.12 6.00
C LEU A 56 -9.28 4.51 7.38
N GLY A 57 -10.08 5.16 8.23
CA GLY A 57 -9.65 5.56 9.57
C GLY A 57 -9.22 4.38 10.45
N ASN A 58 -9.96 3.27 10.43
CA ASN A 58 -9.68 2.11 11.26
C ASN A 58 -8.45 1.33 10.78
N ILE A 59 -8.27 1.20 9.46
CA ILE A 59 -7.12 0.51 8.87
C ILE A 59 -5.83 1.26 9.20
N ILE A 60 -5.79 2.57 8.96
CA ILE A 60 -4.61 3.40 9.23
C ILE A 60 -4.28 3.42 10.73
N LYS A 61 -5.30 3.53 11.60
CA LYS A 61 -5.10 3.45 13.05
C LYS A 61 -4.44 2.12 13.44
N SER A 62 -4.94 1.02 12.88
CA SER A 62 -4.43 -0.31 13.21
C SER A 62 -2.99 -0.48 12.77
N GLN A 63 -2.60 0.08 11.61
CA GLN A 63 -1.22 0.04 11.15
C GLN A 63 -0.30 0.88 12.04
N LEU A 64 -0.69 2.11 12.37
CA LEU A 64 0.12 2.99 13.21
C LEU A 64 0.36 2.43 14.61
N LEU A 65 -0.53 1.60 15.14
CA LEU A 65 -0.36 0.94 16.43
C LEU A 65 0.58 -0.28 16.38
N LYS A 66 0.93 -0.77 15.18
CA LYS A 66 1.95 -1.83 15.02
C LYS A 66 3.36 -1.29 15.28
N ASP A 67 3.59 0.00 15.04
CA ASP A 67 4.90 0.64 15.19
C ASP A 67 5.18 1.00 16.65
N PRO A 68 6.29 0.51 17.25
CA PRO A 68 6.61 0.81 18.66
C PRO A 68 7.05 2.27 18.89
N GLN A 69 7.40 3.00 17.84
CA GLN A 69 7.77 4.41 17.90
C GLN A 69 6.54 5.34 17.98
N VAL A 70 5.34 4.81 17.74
CA VAL A 70 4.08 5.54 17.87
C VAL A 70 3.53 5.32 19.27
N LEU A 71 3.44 6.41 20.04
CA LEU A 71 2.95 6.39 21.42
C LEU A 71 1.42 6.39 21.47
N PHE A 72 0.78 7.06 20.51
CA PHE A 72 -0.67 7.14 20.44
C PHE A 72 -1.14 7.34 19.00
N ALA A 73 -2.09 6.52 18.58
CA ALA A 73 -2.83 6.69 17.33
C ALA A 73 -4.33 6.49 17.56
N GLY A 74 -5.11 7.46 17.13
CA GLY A 74 -6.57 7.41 17.24
C GLY A 74 -7.25 8.26 16.19
N TYR A 75 -8.43 7.85 15.77
CA TYR A 75 -9.26 8.62 14.86
C TYR A 75 -10.64 8.86 15.48
N LYS A 76 -11.29 9.94 15.04
CA LYS A 76 -12.68 10.24 15.39
C LYS A 76 -13.42 10.82 14.20
N VAL A 77 -14.70 10.51 14.14
CA VAL A 77 -15.65 11.14 13.22
C VAL A 77 -16.40 12.20 14.03
N PRO A 78 -16.27 13.50 13.70
CA PRO A 78 -16.88 14.57 14.47
C PRO A 78 -18.40 14.53 14.38
N HIS A 79 -18.94 14.13 13.23
CA HIS A 79 -20.37 14.00 13.02
C HIS A 79 -20.67 13.01 11.88
N PRO A 80 -21.62 12.07 12.02
CA PRO A 80 -21.88 11.03 11.02
C PRO A 80 -22.45 11.55 9.69
N LEU A 81 -23.08 12.73 9.67
CA LEU A 81 -23.60 13.32 8.42
C LEU A 81 -22.51 14.00 7.57
N GLU A 82 -21.31 14.20 8.12
CA GLU A 82 -20.16 14.75 7.40
C GLU A 82 -19.09 13.67 7.28
N HIS A 83 -18.81 13.22 6.04
CA HIS A 83 -17.74 12.26 5.75
C HIS A 83 -16.38 12.94 5.91
N LYS A 84 -15.94 13.07 7.16
CA LYS A 84 -14.67 13.71 7.53
C LYS A 84 -14.09 12.99 8.73
N ILE A 85 -12.85 12.55 8.62
CA ILE A 85 -12.14 11.89 9.70
C ILE A 85 -10.99 12.76 10.19
N ILE A 86 -10.78 12.76 11.51
CA ILE A 86 -9.65 13.41 12.15
C ILE A 86 -8.83 12.34 12.82
N ILE A 87 -7.61 12.13 12.32
CA ILE A 87 -6.63 11.19 12.85
C ILE A 87 -5.62 11.97 13.66
N ARG A 88 -5.35 11.53 14.88
CA ARG A 88 -4.33 12.08 15.76
C ARG A 88 -3.24 11.05 15.95
N VAL A 89 -2.00 11.46 15.69
CA VAL A 89 -0.80 10.63 15.82
C VAL A 89 0.18 11.33 16.75
N GLN A 90 0.76 10.58 17.67
CA GLN A 90 1.82 11.02 18.57
C GLN A 90 2.96 10.02 18.51
N THR A 91 4.17 10.52 18.30
CA THR A 91 5.39 9.72 18.17
C THR A 91 6.42 10.09 19.23
N THR A 92 7.43 9.25 19.38
CA THR A 92 8.65 9.57 20.14
C THR A 92 9.35 10.80 19.57
N PRO A 93 10.05 11.62 20.39
CA PRO A 93 10.64 12.88 19.96
C PRO A 93 11.64 12.77 18.80
N ASP A 94 12.28 11.61 18.65
CA ASP A 94 13.26 11.34 17.59
C ASP A 94 12.64 11.02 16.23
N TYR A 95 11.30 10.89 16.16
CA TYR A 95 10.59 10.42 14.98
C TYR A 95 9.44 11.35 14.57
N SER A 96 9.38 11.71 13.28
CA SER A 96 8.36 12.62 12.78
C SER A 96 7.01 11.90 12.62
N PRO A 97 5.90 12.45 13.13
CA PRO A 97 4.57 11.85 12.97
C PRO A 97 4.11 11.81 11.51
N GLN A 98 4.67 12.66 10.65
CA GLN A 98 4.40 12.63 9.21
C GLN A 98 5.10 11.44 8.54
N GLU A 99 6.31 11.10 8.96
CA GLU A 99 7.05 9.95 8.44
C GLU A 99 6.39 8.65 8.90
N ALA A 100 5.97 8.57 10.17
CA ALA A 100 5.18 7.47 10.71
C ALA A 100 3.94 7.17 9.85
N PHE A 101 3.25 8.23 9.46
CA PHE A 101 2.05 8.12 8.65
C PHE A 101 2.32 7.61 7.24
N THR A 102 3.38 8.08 6.59
CA THR A 102 3.78 7.61 5.26
C THR A 102 4.24 6.16 5.30
N ASN A 103 5.05 5.78 6.28
CA ASN A 103 5.55 4.42 6.45
C ASN A 103 4.40 3.44 6.65
N ALA A 104 3.46 3.75 7.54
CA ALA A 104 2.27 2.95 7.73
C ALA A 104 1.46 2.75 6.43
N ILE A 105 1.32 3.78 5.59
CA ILE A 105 0.62 3.63 4.31
C ILE A 105 1.39 2.69 3.35
N THR A 106 2.71 2.82 3.27
CA THR A 106 3.54 1.96 2.42
C THR A 106 3.49 0.50 2.85
N ASP A 107 3.48 0.25 4.16
CA ASP A 107 3.35 -1.11 4.71
C ASP A 107 1.98 -1.71 4.40
N LEU A 108 0.90 -0.92 4.56
CA LEU A 108 -0.45 -1.35 4.20
C LEU A 108 -0.57 -1.73 2.72
N ILE A 109 0.03 -0.94 1.82
CA ILE A 109 0.02 -1.25 0.38
C ILE A 109 0.74 -2.58 0.14
N SER A 110 1.87 -2.81 0.80
CA SER A 110 2.67 -4.03 0.66
C SER A 110 1.93 -5.26 1.21
N GLU A 111 1.24 -5.14 2.35
CA GLU A 111 0.40 -6.20 2.93
C GLU A 111 -0.75 -6.58 1.97
N LEU A 112 -1.40 -5.60 1.35
CA LEU A 112 -2.49 -5.83 0.40
C LEU A 112 -1.99 -6.47 -0.90
N SER A 113 -0.86 -6.03 -1.46
CA SER A 113 -0.30 -6.65 -2.67
C SER A 113 0.08 -8.13 -2.45
N LEU A 114 0.61 -8.47 -1.27
CA LEU A 114 0.90 -9.87 -0.93
C LEU A 114 -0.38 -10.70 -0.79
N LEU A 115 -1.44 -10.11 -0.23
CA LEU A 115 -2.73 -10.76 -0.11
C LEU A 115 -3.36 -11.03 -1.47
N GLU A 116 -3.32 -10.06 -2.39
CA GLU A 116 -3.82 -10.19 -3.76
C GLU A 116 -3.13 -11.34 -4.50
N GLU A 117 -1.80 -11.42 -4.43
CA GLU A 117 -1.06 -12.49 -5.09
C GLU A 117 -1.38 -13.87 -4.52
N ARG A 118 -1.43 -13.99 -3.18
CA ARG A 118 -1.80 -15.25 -2.52
C ARG A 118 -3.24 -15.66 -2.82
N PHE A 119 -4.14 -14.68 -2.92
CA PHE A 119 -5.53 -14.92 -3.28
C PHE A 119 -5.63 -15.39 -4.73
N ARG A 120 -4.92 -14.76 -5.67
CA ARG A 120 -4.88 -15.16 -7.08
C ARG A 120 -4.39 -16.60 -7.26
N VAL A 121 -3.28 -16.97 -6.61
CA VAL A 121 -2.74 -18.34 -6.67
C VAL A 121 -3.75 -19.37 -6.17
N ARG A 122 -4.48 -19.06 -5.09
CA ARG A 122 -5.43 -19.98 -4.46
C ARG A 122 -6.81 -20.01 -5.12
N ALA A 123 -7.27 -18.88 -5.65
CA ALA A 123 -8.55 -18.76 -6.35
C ALA A 123 -8.52 -19.43 -7.74
N GLY A 124 -7.32 -19.83 -8.20
CA GLY A 124 -7.10 -20.46 -9.49
C GLY A 124 -7.16 -19.45 -10.64
N PRO A 125 -6.69 -19.81 -11.84
CA PRO A 125 -6.58 -18.92 -13.00
C PRO A 125 -7.93 -18.52 -13.63
N GLY A 126 -9.05 -18.57 -12.89
CA GLY A 126 -10.40 -18.27 -13.38
C GLY A 126 -10.94 -16.89 -12.97
N GLY A 127 -10.20 -16.10 -12.19
CA GLY A 127 -10.71 -14.88 -11.59
C GLY A 127 -9.86 -13.65 -11.88
N ALA A 128 -10.22 -12.92 -12.93
CA ALA A 128 -10.08 -11.47 -13.02
C ALA A 128 -8.70 -10.83 -13.26
N ASP A 129 -7.85 -11.41 -14.10
CA ASP A 129 -6.97 -10.57 -14.92
C ASP A 129 -6.78 -11.21 -16.30
N GLY A 130 -7.25 -10.52 -17.34
CA GLY A 130 -7.23 -10.95 -18.74
C GLY A 130 -5.82 -11.03 -19.34
N VAL A 131 -4.92 -11.81 -18.74
CA VAL A 131 -3.75 -12.34 -19.42
C VAL A 131 -4.17 -13.65 -20.08
N GLY A 132 -4.46 -13.55 -21.37
CA GLY A 132 -4.96 -14.65 -22.19
C GLY A 132 -3.97 -15.81 -22.23
N TRP A 133 -4.27 -16.88 -21.50
CA TRP A 133 -3.81 -18.21 -21.84
C TRP A 133 -4.74 -18.72 -22.94
N THR A 134 -4.47 -18.33 -24.18
CA THR A 134 -5.10 -19.00 -25.32
C THR A 134 -4.57 -20.42 -25.34
N LEU A 135 -5.45 -21.40 -25.16
CA LEU A 135 -5.13 -22.80 -25.46
C LEU A 135 -4.87 -22.91 -26.96
N VAL A 136 -3.59 -22.82 -27.36
CA VAL A 136 -3.21 -23.08 -28.75
C VAL A 136 -3.04 -24.59 -28.89
N CYS A 137 -4.06 -25.25 -29.44
CA CYS A 137 -3.92 -26.61 -29.95
C CYS A 137 -3.06 -26.56 -31.22
N VAL A 138 -1.74 -26.74 -31.09
CA VAL A 138 -0.87 -26.97 -32.25
C VAL A 138 -0.90 -28.47 -32.56
N PRO A 139 -1.44 -28.91 -33.70
CA PRO A 139 -1.36 -30.32 -34.08
C PRO A 139 0.10 -30.65 -34.45
N ARG A 140 0.79 -31.40 -33.58
CA ARG A 140 2.03 -32.08 -33.97
C ARG A 140 1.72 -33.54 -34.32
N PRO A 141 2.16 -34.05 -35.48
CA PRO A 141 1.98 -35.44 -35.81
C PRO A 141 2.87 -36.32 -34.92
N GLY A 142 2.26 -37.24 -34.16
CA GLY A 142 2.96 -38.37 -33.54
C GLY A 142 3.24 -38.32 -32.03
N THR A 143 2.71 -37.36 -31.26
CA THR A 143 2.85 -37.36 -29.78
C THR A 143 1.53 -36.98 -29.09
N ALA A 144 1.26 -37.58 -27.93
CA ALA A 144 0.07 -37.33 -27.12
C ALA A 144 -0.05 -35.83 -26.75
N LEU A 145 -1.30 -35.34 -26.61
CA LEU A 145 -1.59 -33.94 -26.28
C LEU A 145 -0.74 -33.44 -25.11
N ALA A 146 0.20 -32.55 -25.40
CA ALA A 146 0.86 -31.74 -24.38
C ALA A 146 0.07 -30.43 -24.22
N CYS A 147 -0.58 -30.24 -23.08
CA CYS A 147 -1.16 -28.96 -22.71
C CYS A 147 -0.03 -28.00 -22.32
N PHE A 148 0.32 -27.07 -23.20
CA PHE A 148 1.32 -26.04 -22.92
C PHE A 148 0.64 -24.81 -22.33
N PHE A 149 1.05 -24.42 -21.12
CA PHE A 149 0.75 -23.10 -20.59
C PHE A 149 1.83 -22.14 -21.13
N GLY A 150 1.48 -21.27 -22.10
CA GLY A 150 2.37 -20.21 -22.61
C GLY A 150 1.96 -18.80 -22.14
N GLY A 151 2.83 -18.11 -21.38
CA GLY A 151 2.64 -16.73 -20.94
C GLY A 151 3.23 -15.68 -21.91
N PRO A 152 2.83 -14.41 -21.83
CA PRO A 152 3.35 -13.33 -22.67
C PRO A 152 4.76 -12.92 -22.21
N GLY A 153 5.74 -13.69 -22.66
CA GLY A 153 7.15 -13.47 -22.31
C GLY A 153 8.11 -14.49 -22.90
N GLY A 154 7.62 -15.58 -23.53
CA GLY A 154 8.49 -16.57 -24.17
C GLY A 154 9.37 -17.36 -23.18
N GLU A 155 9.13 -17.23 -21.88
CA GLU A 155 9.80 -18.05 -20.88
C GLU A 155 9.06 -19.38 -20.78
N ALA A 156 9.60 -20.39 -21.47
CA ALA A 156 9.15 -21.75 -21.38
C ALA A 156 9.61 -22.33 -20.04
N ALA A 157 8.74 -22.34 -19.03
CA ALA A 157 8.96 -23.19 -17.87
C ALA A 157 8.65 -24.64 -18.27
N VAL A 158 9.69 -25.41 -18.60
CA VAL A 158 9.60 -26.86 -18.68
C VAL A 158 9.47 -27.35 -17.24
N MET A 159 8.24 -27.73 -16.84
CA MET A 159 8.06 -28.54 -15.63
C MET A 159 8.65 -29.92 -15.94
N GLU A 160 9.91 -30.12 -15.56
CA GLU A 160 10.48 -31.45 -15.43
C GLU A 160 9.75 -32.15 -14.29
N GLU A 161 9.26 -33.35 -14.57
CA GLU A 161 8.54 -34.20 -13.63
C GLU A 161 9.48 -34.56 -12.47
N GLN A 162 9.48 -33.77 -11.40
CA GLN A 162 10.08 -34.21 -10.15
C GLN A 162 9.17 -35.27 -9.56
N GLY A 163 9.52 -36.53 -9.88
CA GLY A 163 8.94 -37.71 -9.27
C GLY A 163 8.92 -37.60 -7.75
N LEU A 164 7.95 -38.30 -7.15
CA LEU A 164 7.81 -38.43 -5.70
C LEU A 164 9.18 -38.71 -5.04
N PRO A 165 9.49 -38.10 -3.88
CA PRO A 165 10.67 -38.50 -3.13
C PRO A 165 10.56 -39.99 -2.77
N PRO A 166 11.65 -40.77 -2.88
CA PRO A 166 11.65 -42.18 -2.48
C PRO A 166 11.32 -42.28 -0.99
N GLN A 167 10.33 -43.10 -0.64
CA GLN A 167 10.06 -43.45 0.75
C GLN A 167 11.28 -44.22 1.30
N ALA A 168 11.77 -43.81 2.46
CA ALA A 168 12.87 -44.48 3.15
C ALA A 168 12.45 -45.93 3.53
N PRO A 169 13.33 -46.93 3.37
CA PRO A 169 13.07 -48.26 3.88
C PRO A 169 13.05 -48.22 5.42
N GLY A 170 11.92 -48.65 6.01
CA GLY A 170 11.79 -48.83 7.44
C GLY A 170 12.83 -49.83 7.96
N HIS A 171 13.57 -49.42 8.98
CA HIS A 171 14.43 -50.29 9.77
C HIS A 171 13.56 -51.12 10.71
N VAL A 172 13.74 -52.43 10.67
CA VAL A 172 13.13 -53.40 11.58
C VAL A 172 14.05 -53.58 12.78
N ASP A 173 13.52 -53.34 13.98
CA ASP A 173 13.96 -53.94 15.25
C ASP A 173 12.71 -54.31 16.06
#